data_AF-A0A8J2T1S6-F1
#
_entry.id   AF-A0A8J2T1S6-F1
#
_cell.length_a   1.000
_cell.length_b   1.000
_cell.length_c   1.000
_cell.angle_alpha   90.00
_cell.angle_beta   90.00
_cell.angle_gamma   90.00
#
_symmetry.space_group_name_H-M   'P 1'
#
loop_
_entity.id
_entity.type
_entity.pdbx_description
1 polymer ?
#
loop_
_entity_poly.entity_id
_entity_poly.type
_entity_poly.pdbx_seq_one_letter_code
_entity_poly.pdbx_strand_id
1 'polypeptide(L)'
;MRLVLCCAVVGAVRRRADCTPATCVGDDDTNYDRDFFGDARVVRSFDDERRYLTVVGLGASGLALAARRGAAPSADGPGTYVHVETGCDDAFACTDAKTTLFRGRSAAHNLALWRDADGLYALGGLGNAKQGLELRGPVAPTPEGLASLGRAPTKATLLGSHASCVDRRPRTGTFCEFDGRVSMVRVSDRVVAYARSNLIRNRTRDGGFGGRHVQAAILESSATFGPFASINIAAYATCVEPGDNIYYAAVTANPVDPSTALGLFPVVHNAPGGDDAFVGLALTCDGVAFSPLKRLLNSTPSSLGRSTDHPVLGLVSRNDKVFFYVHRGVHGVFDDDKEMERLPPSRVVRYAVSLDRLRAYTASTKAALPTCLHKKRTQSIDPHECWLECAQKTRDRGQNWNDAIVDACVAACERRSPSTCDKRVRLFGVGAKKTGTTSLSAVCRLLGLREMGLRAKARVLDEKLHVRALRGDPQPFIDALSPYECFQDSPFTDPELIPVIARHFPDAKFVLTTRSPDVWAASSLRWTQLRSRAYAPYADHFWAAMGFRGTPSRDEAAGLLAKHDARVRALTDVLELDFSTEKSETFWPKVCAFVHASRCPLDQPVPRVVPKGGARDGQPS
;
A
#
# COMPACT_ATOMS: atom_id res chain seq x y z
N MET A 1 6.53 37.26 52.12
CA MET A 1 5.41 36.74 52.94
C MET A 1 4.22 36.51 51.99
N ARG A 2 3.84 35.23 51.80
CA ARG A 2 2.63 34.63 51.15
C ARG A 2 2.33 35.00 49.67
N LEU A 3 2.60 34.16 48.65
CA LEU A 3 2.01 32.86 48.21
C LEU A 3 0.51 32.90 47.86
N VAL A 4 0.15 32.61 46.59
CA VAL A 4 -0.82 31.59 46.06
C VAL A 4 -0.69 31.59 44.52
N LEU A 5 0.06 30.65 43.90
CA LEU A 5 -0.37 29.43 43.18
C LEU A 5 -1.60 29.52 42.25
N CYS A 6 -1.39 29.28 40.94
CA CYS A 6 -2.34 28.50 40.15
C CYS A 6 -1.61 27.74 39.03
N CYS A 7 -1.65 26.41 39.12
CA CYS A 7 -1.15 25.47 38.12
C CYS A 7 -2.03 25.50 36.87
N ALA A 8 -1.43 25.55 35.68
CA ALA A 8 -2.06 25.03 34.47
C ALA A 8 -1.03 24.15 33.75
N VAL A 9 -1.23 22.84 33.90
CA VAL A 9 -0.60 21.80 33.09
C VAL A 9 -1.14 21.94 31.68
N VAL A 10 -0.30 22.35 30.74
CA VAL A 10 -0.57 22.19 29.31
C VAL A 10 0.59 21.40 28.73
N GLY A 11 0.34 20.10 28.52
CA GLY A 11 1.21 19.24 27.74
C GLY A 11 1.31 19.80 26.32
N ALA A 12 2.48 20.34 26.00
CA ALA A 12 2.78 20.78 24.65
C ALA A 12 2.93 19.54 23.74
N VAL A 13 1.84 19.20 23.05
CA VAL A 13 1.90 18.39 21.84
C VAL A 13 2.68 19.22 20.80
N ARG A 14 3.99 18.93 20.66
CA ARG A 14 4.79 19.48 19.56
C ARG A 14 4.17 19.03 18.25
N ARG A 15 3.72 20.00 17.45
CA ARG A 15 3.18 19.78 16.10
C ARG A 15 4.30 19.25 15.20
N ARG A 16 3.98 18.22 14.41
CA ARG A 16 4.82 17.50 13.42
C ARG A 16 5.23 18.32 12.18
N ALA A 17 5.42 19.64 12.29
CA ALA A 17 5.66 20.50 11.13
C ALA A 17 7.11 21.03 10.99
N ASP A 18 7.99 20.80 11.96
CA ASP A 18 9.35 21.36 11.97
C ASP A 18 10.44 20.35 11.59
N CYS A 19 10.16 19.41 10.69
CA CYS A 19 11.21 18.60 10.09
C CYS A 19 11.59 19.20 8.73
N THR A 20 12.67 19.97 8.70
CA THR A 20 13.35 20.30 7.43
C THR A 20 14.29 19.15 7.06
N PRO A 21 14.69 18.98 5.77
CA PRO A 21 15.63 17.93 5.37
C PRO A 21 16.94 17.91 6.18
N ALA A 22 17.34 19.05 6.76
CA ALA A 22 18.53 19.14 7.61
C ALA A 22 18.36 18.53 9.01
N THR A 23 17.13 18.33 9.51
CA THR A 23 16.87 17.77 10.86
C THR A 23 16.46 16.29 10.85
N CYS A 24 16.10 15.72 9.70
CA CYS A 24 15.83 14.27 9.55
C CYS A 24 17.09 13.44 9.28
N VAL A 25 18.21 14.09 8.98
CA VAL A 25 19.51 13.44 8.71
C VAL A 25 20.32 13.23 10.00
N GLY A 26 19.79 13.63 11.15
CA GLY A 26 20.44 13.50 12.46
C GLY A 26 20.43 12.07 13.00
N ASP A 27 21.63 11.52 13.14
CA ASP A 27 22.21 10.53 14.07
C ASP A 27 21.40 9.69 15.09
N ASP A 28 20.08 9.77 15.18
CA ASP A 28 19.38 9.11 16.28
C ASP A 28 19.12 7.62 15.99
N ASP A 29 20.13 6.80 16.27
CA ASP A 29 20.00 5.37 16.57
C ASP A 29 18.99 5.12 17.71
N THR A 30 18.45 6.18 18.35
CA THR A 30 17.38 6.14 19.34
C THR A 30 15.95 6.23 18.75
N ASN A 31 15.80 6.46 17.44
CA ASN A 31 14.48 6.65 16.80
C ASN A 31 13.77 5.34 16.45
N TYR A 32 13.66 4.45 17.44
CA TYR A 32 12.99 3.14 17.35
C TYR A 32 11.89 2.99 18.41
N ASP A 33 11.04 1.99 18.24
CA ASP A 33 10.01 1.61 19.20
C ASP A 33 10.67 1.03 20.48
N ARG A 34 10.86 1.87 21.50
CA ARG A 34 11.47 1.48 22.79
C ARG A 34 10.55 0.62 23.66
N ASP A 35 9.25 0.61 23.36
CA ASP A 35 8.31 -0.29 24.01
C ASP A 35 8.45 -1.71 23.45
N PHE A 36 8.86 -1.83 22.18
CA PHE A 36 9.19 -3.11 21.57
C PHE A 36 10.64 -3.53 21.80
N PHE A 37 11.62 -2.68 21.53
CA PHE A 37 13.04 -2.96 21.73
C PHE A 37 13.53 -2.46 23.09
N GLY A 38 14.32 -3.27 23.79
CA GLY A 38 14.90 -2.87 25.07
C GLY A 38 16.17 -2.04 24.94
N ASP A 39 17.05 -2.40 24.01
CA ASP A 39 18.35 -1.76 23.80
C ASP A 39 18.72 -1.76 22.31
N ALA A 40 19.49 -0.75 21.87
CA ALA A 40 20.01 -0.62 20.53
C ALA A 40 21.50 -0.26 20.57
N ARG A 41 22.32 -0.97 19.78
CA ARG A 41 23.77 -0.78 19.76
C ARG A 41 24.32 -0.86 18.35
N VAL A 42 25.15 0.10 17.96
CA VAL A 42 26.00 -0.05 16.76
C VAL A 42 26.98 -1.19 17.01
N VAL A 43 26.86 -2.24 16.21
CA VAL A 43 27.71 -3.43 16.32
C VAL A 43 28.80 -3.42 15.26
N ARG A 44 28.59 -2.74 14.14
CA ARG A 44 29.58 -2.68 13.07
C ARG A 44 29.42 -1.43 12.22
N SER A 45 30.52 -0.83 11.79
CA SER A 45 30.54 0.24 10.79
C SER A 45 31.28 -0.21 9.54
N PHE A 46 30.95 0.38 8.41
CA PHE A 46 31.58 0.11 7.12
C PHE A 46 32.10 1.42 6.52
N ASP A 47 33.31 1.33 5.98
CA ASP A 47 33.96 2.34 5.16
C ASP A 47 33.74 2.09 3.65
N ASP A 48 33.02 1.02 3.31
CA ASP A 48 32.83 0.54 1.95
C ASP A 48 31.36 0.35 1.57
N GLU A 49 31.08 0.29 0.27
CA GLU A 49 29.73 0.04 -0.27
C GLU A 49 29.31 -1.43 -0.09
N ARG A 50 28.77 -1.74 1.09
CA ARG A 50 28.07 -3.02 1.35
C ARG A 50 26.57 -2.85 1.23
N ARG A 51 25.86 -3.89 0.80
CA ARG A 51 24.38 -3.95 0.82
C ARG A 51 23.88 -5.36 1.12
N TYR A 52 22.58 -5.46 1.42
CA TYR A 52 21.85 -6.73 1.53
C TYR A 52 22.50 -7.74 2.50
N LEU A 53 22.76 -7.28 3.74
CA LEU A 53 23.46 -8.09 4.74
C LEU A 53 22.61 -9.25 5.25
N THR A 54 23.13 -10.47 5.28
CA THR A 54 22.47 -11.64 5.91
C THR A 54 23.24 -12.05 7.15
N VAL A 55 22.54 -12.37 8.24
CA VAL A 55 23.09 -13.10 9.37
C VAL A 55 22.51 -14.50 9.39
N VAL A 56 23.37 -15.51 9.55
CA VAL A 56 22.94 -16.91 9.67
C VAL A 56 23.77 -17.61 10.75
N GLY A 57 23.12 -18.42 11.59
CA GLY A 57 23.81 -19.19 12.62
C GLY A 57 24.47 -20.44 12.04
N LEU A 58 25.74 -20.69 12.40
CA LEU A 58 26.53 -21.87 12.03
C LEU A 58 26.64 -22.88 13.19
N GLY A 59 25.67 -22.85 14.12
CA GLY A 59 25.67 -23.77 15.27
C GLY A 59 26.78 -23.43 16.25
N ALA A 60 27.67 -24.40 16.53
CA ALA A 60 28.81 -24.22 17.42
C ALA A 60 29.87 -23.25 16.85
N SER A 61 29.94 -23.10 15.53
CA SER A 61 30.91 -22.23 14.84
C SER A 61 30.50 -20.75 14.83
N GLY A 62 29.55 -20.35 15.69
CA GLY A 62 29.12 -18.95 15.81
C GLY A 62 28.16 -18.50 14.71
N LEU A 63 28.26 -17.23 14.33
CA LEU A 63 27.44 -16.62 13.28
C LEU A 63 28.26 -16.39 12.02
N ALA A 64 27.58 -16.33 10.88
CA ALA A 64 28.13 -15.80 9.64
C ALA A 64 27.42 -14.52 9.23
N LEU A 65 28.20 -13.53 8.82
CA LEU A 65 27.73 -12.28 8.23
C LEU A 65 28.07 -12.27 6.75
N ALA A 66 27.05 -12.37 5.90
CA ALA A 66 27.19 -12.23 4.46
C ALA A 66 26.78 -10.82 4.04
N ALA A 67 27.52 -10.22 3.11
CA ALA A 67 27.21 -8.92 2.52
C ALA A 67 27.50 -8.93 1.04
N ARG A 68 26.64 -8.27 0.26
CA ARG A 68 26.94 -7.94 -1.13
C ARG A 68 27.96 -6.79 -1.14
N ARG A 69 28.97 -6.91 -1.99
CA ARG A 69 30.00 -5.88 -2.25
C ARG A 69 30.13 -5.64 -3.76
N GLY A 70 30.53 -4.43 -4.14
CA GLY A 70 30.85 -4.05 -5.52
C GLY A 70 31.77 -2.82 -5.57
N ALA A 71 32.19 -2.41 -6.76
CA ALA A 71 33.05 -1.25 -6.94
C ALA A 71 32.22 0.04 -7.03
N ALA A 72 32.59 1.06 -6.26
CA ALA A 72 32.01 2.41 -6.38
C ALA A 72 32.07 2.91 -7.84
N PRO A 73 31.10 3.71 -8.31
CA PRO A 73 29.95 4.25 -7.58
C PRO A 73 28.71 3.34 -7.61
N SER A 74 28.86 2.10 -8.09
CA SER A 74 27.74 1.19 -8.30
C SER A 74 28.08 -0.22 -7.89
N ALA A 75 27.50 -0.63 -6.76
CA ALA A 75 27.47 -2.01 -6.30
C ALA A 75 26.89 -3.00 -7.34
N ASP A 76 26.37 -2.53 -8.50
CA ASP A 76 25.82 -3.31 -9.61
C ASP A 76 26.81 -3.60 -10.75
N GLY A 77 28.08 -3.21 -10.60
CA GLY A 77 29.14 -3.42 -11.60
C GLY A 77 29.62 -4.88 -11.77
N PRO A 78 30.43 -5.17 -12.82
CA PRO A 78 30.98 -6.50 -13.10
C PRO A 78 31.85 -7.08 -11.97
N GLY A 79 32.33 -6.24 -11.05
CA GLY A 79 33.06 -6.63 -9.84
C GLY A 79 32.20 -6.98 -8.62
N THR A 80 30.88 -7.20 -8.77
CA THR A 80 30.01 -7.55 -7.64
C THR A 80 30.30 -8.95 -7.11
N TYR A 81 30.32 -9.14 -5.80
CA TYR A 81 30.45 -10.44 -5.15
C TYR A 81 29.70 -10.49 -3.81
N VAL A 82 29.48 -11.70 -3.29
CA VAL A 82 29.00 -11.91 -1.92
C VAL A 82 30.17 -12.32 -1.06
N HIS A 83 30.47 -11.46 -0.09
CA HIS A 83 31.48 -11.66 0.91
C HIS A 83 30.87 -12.25 2.17
N VAL A 84 31.52 -13.25 2.76
CA VAL A 84 31.05 -13.92 3.96
C VAL A 84 32.17 -13.96 4.99
N GLU A 85 31.83 -13.56 6.20
CA GLU A 85 32.69 -13.61 7.39
C GLU A 85 32.05 -14.60 8.36
N THR A 86 32.84 -15.50 8.97
CA THR A 86 32.36 -16.52 9.92
C THR A 86 33.00 -16.34 11.30
N GLY A 87 32.56 -17.14 12.27
CA GLY A 87 33.03 -17.02 13.66
C GLY A 87 32.60 -15.72 14.31
N CYS A 88 31.52 -15.10 13.83
CA CYS A 88 31.04 -13.84 14.36
C CYS A 88 30.26 -14.06 15.67
N ASP A 89 30.47 -13.18 16.64
CA ASP A 89 29.60 -13.03 17.80
C ASP A 89 28.37 -12.17 17.49
N ASP A 90 27.53 -11.91 18.49
CA ASP A 90 26.32 -11.10 18.36
C ASP A 90 26.60 -9.59 18.16
N ALA A 91 27.86 -9.17 18.30
CA ALA A 91 28.38 -7.85 17.98
C ALA A 91 29.11 -7.83 16.61
N PHE A 92 29.05 -8.92 15.85
CA PHE A 92 29.74 -9.08 14.57
C PHE A 92 31.27 -8.86 14.63
N ALA A 93 31.88 -9.14 15.78
CA ALA A 93 33.31 -9.40 15.85
C ALA A 93 33.57 -10.81 15.31
N CYS A 94 34.04 -10.88 14.06
CA CYS A 94 34.27 -12.14 13.34
C CYS A 94 35.74 -12.57 13.48
N THR A 95 35.97 -13.84 13.82
CA THR A 95 37.32 -14.40 14.04
C THR A 95 37.95 -15.02 12.80
N ASP A 96 37.13 -15.40 11.82
CA ASP A 96 37.56 -16.31 10.76
C ASP A 96 37.81 -15.61 9.42
N ALA A 97 38.44 -16.37 8.51
CA ALA A 97 38.81 -15.92 7.19
C ALA A 97 37.61 -15.50 6.32
N LYS A 98 37.83 -14.40 5.63
CA LYS A 98 36.94 -13.83 4.61
C LYS A 98 36.80 -14.78 3.42
N THR A 99 35.58 -15.25 3.15
CA THR A 99 35.29 -16.13 2.01
C THR A 99 34.41 -15.41 0.99
N THR A 100 34.74 -15.55 -0.30
CA THR A 100 33.86 -15.11 -1.38
C THR A 100 32.95 -16.26 -1.79
N LEU A 101 31.64 -16.10 -1.58
CA LEU A 101 30.67 -17.15 -1.86
C LEU A 101 30.25 -17.17 -3.34
N PHE A 102 29.96 -15.99 -3.88
CA PHE A 102 29.49 -15.81 -5.25
C PHE A 102 30.26 -14.67 -5.90
N ARG A 103 30.67 -14.84 -7.16
CA ARG A 103 31.34 -13.81 -7.97
C ARG A 103 30.49 -13.43 -9.17
N GLY A 104 30.61 -12.17 -9.57
CA GLY A 104 29.92 -11.59 -10.71
C GLY A 104 28.52 -11.09 -10.34
N ARG A 105 28.06 -10.12 -11.14
CA ARG A 105 26.73 -9.51 -11.03
C ARG A 105 25.62 -10.55 -10.92
N SER A 106 25.78 -11.67 -11.63
CA SER A 106 24.77 -12.71 -11.71
C SER A 106 24.47 -13.42 -10.41
N ALA A 107 25.47 -13.95 -9.73
CA ALA A 107 25.18 -14.74 -8.54
C ALA A 107 24.94 -13.87 -7.29
N ALA A 108 25.35 -12.60 -7.32
CA ALA A 108 25.43 -11.75 -6.13
C ALA A 108 24.33 -10.67 -5.99
N HIS A 109 23.50 -10.44 -7.01
CA HIS A 109 22.56 -9.30 -7.00
C HIS A 109 21.54 -9.36 -5.86
N ASN A 110 20.96 -10.54 -5.60
CA ASN A 110 19.74 -10.69 -4.78
C ASN A 110 19.81 -11.76 -3.68
N LEU A 111 21.00 -12.14 -3.20
CA LEU A 111 21.18 -13.34 -2.35
C LEU A 111 20.35 -13.34 -1.05
N ALA A 112 19.69 -14.48 -0.78
CA ALA A 112 19.29 -14.92 0.55
C ALA A 112 20.17 -16.09 0.99
N LEU A 113 20.73 -16.01 2.20
CA LEU A 113 21.21 -17.20 2.92
C LEU A 113 20.18 -17.58 3.97
N TRP A 114 19.86 -18.86 4.01
CA TRP A 114 18.84 -19.39 4.91
C TRP A 114 19.33 -20.70 5.52
N ARG A 115 18.99 -20.90 6.80
CA ARG A 115 19.23 -22.14 7.52
C ARG A 115 17.89 -22.77 7.87
N ASP A 116 17.79 -24.06 7.60
CA ASP A 116 16.71 -24.92 8.05
C ASP A 116 17.26 -26.08 8.89
N ALA A 117 16.37 -26.99 9.32
CA ALA A 117 16.74 -28.26 9.94
C ALA A 117 17.70 -29.09 9.07
N ASP A 118 17.51 -29.05 7.74
CA ASP A 118 18.28 -29.85 6.77
C ASP A 118 19.69 -29.30 6.49
N GLY A 119 19.96 -28.02 6.81
CA GLY A 119 21.24 -27.38 6.54
C GLY A 119 21.13 -25.93 6.03
N LEU A 120 22.18 -25.48 5.34
CA LEU A 120 22.25 -24.15 4.73
C LEU A 120 21.84 -24.15 3.26
N TYR A 121 21.14 -23.10 2.87
CA TYR A 121 20.68 -22.85 1.52
C TYR A 121 21.07 -21.45 1.06
N ALA A 122 21.22 -21.31 -0.25
CA ALA A 122 21.33 -20.03 -0.94
C ALA A 122 20.23 -19.92 -1.98
N LEU A 123 19.55 -18.79 -2.02
CA LEU A 123 18.67 -18.41 -3.13
C LEU A 123 19.21 -17.11 -3.73
N GLY A 124 19.64 -17.12 -4.99
CA GLY A 124 20.22 -15.95 -5.65
C GLY A 124 20.42 -16.15 -7.15
N GLY A 125 20.73 -15.09 -7.90
CA GLY A 125 20.84 -15.12 -9.37
C GLY A 125 20.60 -13.74 -10.01
N LEU A 126 20.83 -13.60 -11.34
CA LEU A 126 20.54 -12.33 -12.02
C LEU A 126 19.03 -12.14 -12.04
N GLY A 127 18.60 -10.97 -11.58
CA GLY A 127 17.29 -10.39 -11.90
C GLY A 127 17.12 -10.06 -13.39
N ASN A 128 17.88 -10.61 -14.34
CA ASN A 128 17.53 -10.48 -15.74
C ASN A 128 16.52 -11.57 -16.11
N ALA A 129 15.57 -11.20 -16.97
CA ALA A 129 14.46 -12.01 -17.46
C ALA A 129 14.78 -13.48 -17.77
N LYS A 130 16.02 -13.77 -18.19
CA LYS A 130 16.44 -15.05 -18.77
C LYS A 130 17.10 -16.01 -17.77
N GLN A 131 17.64 -15.54 -16.64
CA GLN A 131 18.44 -16.37 -15.72
C GLN A 131 17.76 -16.69 -14.39
N GLY A 132 16.91 -15.80 -13.85
CA GLY A 132 16.12 -16.08 -12.65
C GLY A 132 16.92 -16.23 -11.34
N LEU A 133 16.31 -16.86 -10.34
CA LEU A 133 16.89 -17.18 -9.03
C LEU A 133 17.10 -18.68 -8.90
N GLU A 134 18.26 -19.10 -8.43
CA GLU A 134 18.63 -20.49 -8.21
C GLU A 134 18.67 -20.80 -6.71
N LEU A 135 17.95 -21.85 -6.30
CA LEU A 135 18.06 -22.44 -4.98
C LEU A 135 19.18 -23.48 -5.00
N ARG A 136 20.15 -23.35 -4.08
CA ARG A 136 21.26 -24.27 -3.88
C ARG A 136 21.30 -24.75 -2.43
N GLY A 137 21.79 -25.97 -2.21
CA GLY A 137 21.84 -26.65 -0.90
C GLY A 137 20.82 -27.80 -0.77
N PRO A 138 20.73 -28.45 0.40
CA PRO A 138 21.41 -28.10 1.64
C PRO A 138 22.91 -28.40 1.62
N VAL A 139 23.67 -27.64 2.38
CA VAL A 139 25.06 -27.96 2.79
C VAL A 139 25.16 -27.92 4.31
N ALA A 140 26.21 -28.50 4.89
CA ALA A 140 26.42 -28.46 6.33
C ALA A 140 26.51 -27.01 6.86
N PRO A 141 25.96 -26.70 8.05
CA PRO A 141 26.01 -25.36 8.64
C PRO A 141 27.36 -25.07 9.29
N THR A 142 28.45 -25.27 8.55
CA THR A 142 29.83 -25.00 8.95
C THR A 142 30.48 -23.99 7.98
N PRO A 143 31.63 -23.39 8.33
CA PRO A 143 32.38 -22.54 7.40
C PRO A 143 32.69 -23.25 6.06
N GLU A 144 33.05 -24.54 6.09
CA GLU A 144 33.37 -25.33 4.90
C GLU A 144 32.12 -25.59 4.06
N GLY A 145 31.00 -25.94 4.71
CA GLY A 145 29.72 -26.12 4.04
C GLY A 145 29.29 -24.83 3.36
N LEU A 146 29.35 -23.70 4.07
CA LEU A 146 29.05 -22.38 3.53
C LEU A 146 29.94 -22.03 2.33
N ALA A 147 31.26 -22.29 2.40
CA ALA A 147 32.19 -22.08 1.27
C ALA A 147 31.92 -22.99 0.06
N SER A 148 31.22 -24.12 0.25
CA SER A 148 30.84 -25.03 -0.83
C SER A 148 29.49 -24.69 -1.47
N LEU A 149 28.66 -23.88 -0.81
CA LEU A 149 27.30 -23.54 -1.26
C LEU A 149 27.27 -22.87 -2.65
N GLY A 150 28.27 -22.05 -2.98
CA GLY A 150 28.38 -21.43 -4.31
C GLY A 150 28.68 -22.42 -5.44
N ARG A 151 29.12 -23.63 -5.12
CA ARG A 151 29.39 -24.73 -6.06
C ARG A 151 28.35 -25.85 -5.97
N ALA A 152 27.46 -25.80 -4.97
CA ALA A 152 26.39 -26.78 -4.83
C ALA A 152 25.47 -26.74 -6.07
N PRO A 153 24.92 -27.90 -6.48
CA PRO A 153 24.02 -27.98 -7.63
C PRO A 153 22.73 -27.19 -7.37
N THR A 154 22.16 -26.67 -8.45
CA THR A 154 20.85 -26.01 -8.42
C THR A 154 19.77 -27.04 -8.16
N LYS A 155 19.02 -26.84 -7.07
CA LYS A 155 17.93 -27.71 -6.60
C LYS A 155 16.58 -27.29 -7.20
N ALA A 156 16.34 -25.99 -7.30
CA ALA A 156 15.12 -25.42 -7.87
C ALA A 156 15.41 -24.03 -8.46
N THR A 157 14.57 -23.56 -9.36
CA THR A 157 14.74 -22.25 -10.03
C THR A 157 13.44 -21.47 -10.07
N LEU A 158 13.51 -20.16 -9.86
CA LEU A 158 12.45 -19.19 -10.13
C LEU A 158 12.87 -18.35 -11.34
N LEU A 159 12.30 -18.61 -12.51
CA LEU A 159 12.65 -17.89 -13.73
C LEU A 159 11.95 -16.51 -13.78
N GLY A 160 12.47 -15.56 -14.58
CA GLY A 160 11.74 -14.32 -14.83
C GLY A 160 10.35 -14.55 -15.46
N SER A 161 10.19 -15.67 -16.19
CA SER A 161 8.93 -16.12 -16.78
C SER A 161 8.06 -16.95 -15.84
N HIS A 162 8.47 -17.14 -14.58
CA HIS A 162 7.75 -18.01 -13.63
C HIS A 162 6.27 -17.64 -13.54
N ALA A 163 5.44 -18.66 -13.34
CA ALA A 163 3.99 -18.49 -13.35
C ALA A 163 3.55 -17.44 -12.33
N SER A 164 2.60 -16.61 -12.73
CA SER A 164 1.99 -15.56 -11.91
C SER A 164 2.94 -14.47 -11.39
N CYS A 165 4.15 -14.35 -11.96
CA CYS A 165 5.09 -13.33 -11.54
C CYS A 165 4.67 -11.91 -11.98
N VAL A 166 4.71 -10.94 -11.07
CA VAL A 166 4.24 -9.56 -11.31
C VAL A 166 5.40 -8.55 -11.42
N ASP A 167 5.64 -8.08 -12.64
CA ASP A 167 6.48 -6.92 -12.94
C ASP A 167 5.86 -6.10 -14.06
N ARG A 168 5.31 -4.94 -13.73
CA ARG A 168 4.60 -4.07 -14.68
C ARG A 168 5.49 -3.03 -15.35
N ARG A 169 6.80 -3.07 -15.12
CA ARG A 169 7.72 -2.12 -15.75
C ARG A 169 7.80 -2.42 -17.25
N PRO A 170 7.69 -1.42 -18.13
CA PRO A 170 7.61 -1.70 -19.57
C PRO A 170 8.87 -2.39 -20.12
N ARG A 171 10.04 -2.07 -19.56
CA ARG A 171 11.35 -2.58 -20.01
C ARG A 171 11.58 -4.08 -19.78
N THR A 172 10.77 -4.76 -18.97
CA THR A 172 11.06 -6.14 -18.56
C THR A 172 10.40 -7.20 -19.43
N GLY A 173 9.60 -6.82 -20.44
CA GLY A 173 9.27 -7.76 -21.51
C GLY A 173 8.32 -8.91 -21.13
N THR A 174 7.46 -8.75 -20.11
CA THR A 174 6.72 -9.77 -19.32
C THR A 174 7.50 -10.49 -18.23
N PHE A 175 8.82 -10.36 -18.18
CA PHE A 175 9.59 -11.10 -17.20
C PHE A 175 9.70 -10.31 -15.90
N CYS A 176 9.71 -11.02 -14.79
CA CYS A 176 10.12 -10.44 -13.53
C CYS A 176 11.61 -10.21 -13.52
N GLU A 177 11.98 -8.96 -13.26
CA GLU A 177 13.30 -8.64 -12.78
C GLU A 177 13.23 -8.64 -11.25
N PHE A 178 13.76 -9.71 -10.65
CA PHE A 178 13.84 -9.91 -9.20
C PHE A 178 14.85 -8.98 -8.53
N ASP A 179 14.99 -7.74 -8.98
CA ASP A 179 15.92 -6.79 -8.39
C ASP A 179 15.47 -6.36 -6.98
N GLY A 180 16.43 -6.04 -6.13
CA GLY A 180 16.24 -6.04 -4.68
C GLY A 180 16.47 -7.41 -4.07
N ARG A 181 16.49 -7.47 -2.74
CA ARG A 181 16.86 -8.68 -2.02
C ARG A 181 15.74 -9.73 -2.02
N VAL A 182 16.10 -11.02 -2.09
CA VAL A 182 15.16 -12.12 -1.81
C VAL A 182 15.26 -12.60 -0.36
N SER A 183 14.24 -13.29 0.11
CA SER A 183 14.30 -14.05 1.37
C SER A 183 13.66 -15.41 1.22
N MET A 184 14.00 -16.33 2.12
CA MET A 184 13.47 -17.69 2.13
C MET A 184 13.33 -18.16 3.57
N VAL A 185 12.20 -18.79 3.89
CA VAL A 185 11.90 -19.25 5.24
C VAL A 185 10.93 -20.42 5.20
N ARG A 186 11.03 -21.31 6.20
CA ARG A 186 9.99 -22.30 6.49
C ARG A 186 8.90 -21.68 7.38
N VAL A 187 7.66 -21.71 6.90
CA VAL A 187 6.46 -21.29 7.64
C VAL A 187 5.57 -22.50 7.79
N SER A 188 5.39 -22.99 9.02
CA SER A 188 4.77 -24.29 9.27
C SER A 188 5.48 -25.41 8.49
N ASP A 189 4.79 -26.12 7.60
CA ASP A 189 5.31 -27.22 6.79
C ASP A 189 5.86 -26.77 5.43
N ARG A 190 5.74 -25.48 5.08
CA ARG A 190 6.04 -24.96 3.74
C ARG A 190 7.31 -24.15 3.73
N VAL A 191 8.07 -24.25 2.65
CA VAL A 191 9.19 -23.34 2.40
C VAL A 191 8.74 -22.28 1.39
N VAL A 192 8.93 -21.02 1.73
CA VAL A 192 8.42 -19.88 0.96
C VAL A 192 9.59 -18.98 0.58
N ALA A 193 9.70 -18.67 -0.70
CA ALA A 193 10.63 -17.70 -1.25
C ALA A 193 9.90 -16.38 -1.53
N TYR A 194 10.53 -15.26 -1.18
CA TYR A 194 9.99 -13.92 -1.39
C TYR A 194 10.90 -13.14 -2.31
N ALA A 195 10.31 -12.48 -3.31
CA ALA A 195 11.01 -11.61 -4.23
C ALA A 195 10.21 -10.32 -4.47
N ARG A 196 10.88 -9.30 -4.98
CA ARG A 196 10.20 -8.04 -5.32
C ARG A 196 9.19 -8.24 -6.45
N SER A 197 8.09 -7.51 -6.39
CA SER A 197 7.13 -7.28 -7.47
C SER A 197 7.02 -5.78 -7.76
N ASN A 198 6.67 -5.42 -8.99
CA ASN A 198 6.38 -4.03 -9.37
C ASN A 198 4.93 -3.92 -9.82
N LEU A 199 4.09 -3.27 -9.02
CA LEU A 199 2.64 -3.25 -9.20
C LEU A 199 2.14 -2.07 -10.04
N ILE A 200 2.93 -1.01 -10.17
CA ILE A 200 2.59 0.20 -10.93
C ILE A 200 3.52 0.31 -12.14
N ARG A 201 2.94 0.70 -13.28
CA ARG A 201 3.67 0.90 -14.54
C ARG A 201 4.35 2.26 -14.59
N ASN A 202 3.62 3.30 -14.15
CA ASN A 202 4.04 4.68 -14.27
C ASN A 202 5.24 4.99 -13.38
N ARG A 203 6.06 5.94 -13.85
CA ARG A 203 7.09 6.53 -13.01
C ARG A 203 6.40 7.38 -11.93
N THR A 204 6.88 7.26 -10.70
CA THR A 204 6.69 8.25 -9.64
C THR A 204 7.11 9.64 -10.13
N ARG A 205 6.72 10.66 -9.36
CA ARG A 205 7.05 12.06 -9.61
C ARG A 205 8.54 12.30 -9.87
N ASP A 206 9.41 11.48 -9.27
CA ASP A 206 10.87 11.62 -9.36
C ASP A 206 11.49 10.76 -10.47
N GLY A 207 10.67 10.26 -11.42
CA GLY A 207 11.16 9.51 -12.57
C GLY A 207 11.51 8.03 -12.30
N GLY A 208 11.40 7.57 -11.05
CA GLY A 208 11.57 6.16 -10.66
C GLY A 208 10.28 5.34 -10.76
N PHE A 209 10.36 4.02 -10.88
CA PHE A 209 9.18 3.14 -10.84
C PHE A 209 8.65 3.02 -9.39
N GLY A 210 7.39 3.40 -9.17
CA GLY A 210 6.67 3.32 -7.88
C GLY A 210 5.86 2.04 -7.75
N GLY A 211 5.15 1.89 -6.62
CA GLY A 211 4.33 0.70 -6.34
C GLY A 211 5.14 -0.59 -6.23
N ARG A 212 6.37 -0.50 -5.69
CA ARG A 212 7.16 -1.70 -5.36
C ARG A 212 6.51 -2.43 -4.22
N HIS A 213 6.45 -3.73 -4.36
CA HIS A 213 5.86 -4.63 -3.38
C HIS A 213 6.60 -5.97 -3.39
N VAL A 214 6.04 -6.96 -2.73
CA VAL A 214 6.64 -8.29 -2.60
C VAL A 214 5.66 -9.36 -3.05
N GLN A 215 6.20 -10.41 -3.66
CA GLN A 215 5.49 -11.61 -4.07
C GLN A 215 6.20 -12.84 -3.49
N ALA A 216 5.43 -13.89 -3.25
CA ALA A 216 5.87 -15.12 -2.63
C ALA A 216 5.63 -16.32 -3.55
N ALA A 217 6.56 -17.26 -3.60
CA ALA A 217 6.40 -18.56 -4.25
C ALA A 217 6.68 -19.67 -3.24
N ILE A 218 5.78 -20.65 -3.16
CA ILE A 218 5.90 -21.79 -2.25
C ILE A 218 6.66 -22.90 -2.97
N LEU A 219 7.62 -23.51 -2.29
CA LEU A 219 8.31 -24.71 -2.76
C LEU A 219 7.38 -25.92 -2.56
N GLU A 220 6.67 -26.33 -3.61
CA GLU A 220 5.62 -27.37 -3.56
C GLU A 220 6.22 -28.79 -3.52
N SER A 221 7.42 -28.95 -4.09
CA SER A 221 8.19 -30.18 -4.08
C SER A 221 9.65 -29.89 -3.77
N SER A 222 10.49 -30.91 -3.59
CA SER A 222 11.92 -30.72 -3.35
C SER A 222 12.65 -29.96 -4.48
N ALA A 223 12.05 -29.79 -5.66
CA ALA A 223 12.71 -29.18 -6.82
C ALA A 223 11.85 -28.14 -7.57
N THR A 224 10.61 -27.88 -7.14
CA THR A 224 9.68 -27.06 -7.93
C THR A 224 8.96 -26.04 -7.05
N PHE A 225 9.04 -24.77 -7.47
CA PHE A 225 8.24 -23.71 -6.91
C PHE A 225 6.89 -23.63 -7.62
N GLY A 226 5.82 -23.48 -6.84
CA GLY A 226 4.49 -23.11 -7.34
C GLY A 226 4.45 -21.70 -7.92
N PRO A 227 3.28 -21.25 -8.41
CA PRO A 227 3.12 -19.91 -8.95
C PRO A 227 3.39 -18.83 -7.88
N PHE A 228 3.83 -17.66 -8.33
CA PHE A 228 3.90 -16.49 -7.45
C PHE A 228 2.51 -16.03 -7.03
N ALA A 229 2.42 -15.53 -5.81
CA ALA A 229 1.29 -14.77 -5.29
C ALA A 229 1.81 -13.46 -4.70
N SER A 230 1.15 -12.34 -5.00
CA SER A 230 1.43 -11.08 -4.30
C SER A 230 1.15 -11.24 -2.81
N ILE A 231 2.04 -10.78 -1.94
CA ILE A 231 1.78 -10.87 -0.50
C ILE A 231 0.71 -9.85 -0.11
N ASN A 232 -0.15 -10.20 0.82
CA ASN A 232 -1.15 -9.28 1.37
C ASN A 232 -0.72 -8.83 2.76
N ILE A 233 -0.50 -7.53 2.96
CA ILE A 233 -0.21 -6.95 4.26
C ILE A 233 -1.46 -6.19 4.70
N ALA A 234 -2.08 -6.62 5.79
CA ALA A 234 -3.34 -6.02 6.22
C ALA A 234 -3.20 -4.51 6.48
N ALA A 235 -4.17 -3.73 5.99
CA ALA A 235 -4.18 -2.26 6.07
C ALA A 235 -3.01 -1.54 5.37
N TYR A 236 -2.30 -2.21 4.46
CA TYR A 236 -1.27 -1.59 3.61
C TYR A 236 -1.77 -1.43 2.17
N ALA A 237 -1.72 -0.21 1.64
CA ALA A 237 -2.25 0.12 0.31
C ALA A 237 -1.15 0.00 -0.76
N THR A 238 -1.37 -0.85 -1.78
CA THR A 238 -0.32 -1.28 -2.72
C THR A 238 -0.40 -0.67 -4.12
N CYS A 239 -1.52 -0.01 -4.50
CA CYS A 239 -1.67 0.56 -5.86
C CYS A 239 -2.41 1.91 -5.91
N VAL A 240 -2.23 2.76 -4.89
CA VAL A 240 -2.50 4.20 -5.02
C VAL A 240 -1.34 4.83 -5.79
N GLU A 241 -1.52 5.90 -6.57
CA GLU A 241 -0.39 6.63 -7.15
C GLU A 241 -0.06 7.86 -6.28
N PRO A 242 1.23 8.15 -5.98
CA PRO A 242 2.43 7.41 -6.42
C PRO A 242 2.67 6.07 -5.69
N GLY A 243 1.93 5.83 -4.59
CA GLY A 243 1.83 4.54 -3.90
C GLY A 243 2.95 4.27 -2.93
N ASP A 244 2.66 3.48 -1.89
CA ASP A 244 3.67 3.06 -0.93
C ASP A 244 4.62 2.05 -1.58
N ASN A 245 5.88 2.07 -1.15
CA ASN A 245 6.91 1.17 -1.66
C ASN A 245 7.45 0.30 -0.54
N ILE A 246 7.45 -1.01 -0.80
CA ILE A 246 8.28 -1.98 -0.10
C ILE A 246 9.32 -2.46 -1.10
N TYR A 247 10.58 -2.08 -0.88
CA TYR A 247 11.65 -2.40 -1.84
C TYR A 247 11.96 -3.90 -1.89
N TYR A 248 11.90 -4.57 -0.74
CA TYR A 248 12.04 -6.01 -0.56
C TYR A 248 11.46 -6.42 0.80
N ALA A 249 11.38 -7.72 1.09
CA ALA A 249 11.08 -8.23 2.43
C ALA A 249 12.21 -9.08 2.98
N ALA A 250 12.66 -8.79 4.19
CA ALA A 250 13.50 -9.68 4.98
C ALA A 250 12.60 -10.57 5.85
N VAL A 251 12.16 -11.70 5.29
CA VAL A 251 11.31 -12.66 5.99
C VAL A 251 12.17 -13.76 6.61
N THR A 252 11.92 -14.06 7.88
CA THR A 252 12.73 -14.99 8.68
C THR A 252 11.87 -15.81 9.63
N ALA A 253 12.39 -16.95 10.09
CA ALA A 253 11.66 -17.83 10.99
C ALA A 253 11.38 -17.12 12.31
N ASN A 254 10.19 -17.31 12.86
CA ASN A 254 9.86 -16.74 14.17
C ASN A 254 10.47 -17.62 15.29
N PRO A 255 11.47 -17.14 16.05
CA PRO A 255 12.17 -17.96 17.03
C PRO A 255 11.30 -18.39 18.23
N VAL A 256 10.14 -17.76 18.43
CA VAL A 256 9.23 -18.10 19.53
C VAL A 256 8.02 -18.93 19.10
N ASP A 257 7.78 -19.08 17.79
CA ASP A 257 6.69 -19.89 17.26
C ASP A 257 7.03 -20.37 15.82
N PRO A 258 7.54 -21.61 15.66
CA PRO A 258 7.97 -22.13 14.36
C PRO A 258 6.83 -22.32 13.34
N SER A 259 5.57 -22.24 13.77
CA SER A 259 4.43 -22.25 12.83
C SER A 259 4.23 -20.90 12.13
N THR A 260 5.06 -19.91 12.41
CA THR A 260 4.93 -18.54 11.91
C THR A 260 6.26 -18.00 11.41
N ALA A 261 6.20 -16.92 10.63
CA ALA A 261 7.37 -16.14 10.24
C ALA A 261 7.16 -14.66 10.49
N LEU A 262 8.28 -13.95 10.62
CA LEU A 262 8.34 -12.51 10.79
C LEU A 262 8.89 -11.87 9.51
N GLY A 263 8.17 -10.91 8.97
CA GLY A 263 8.61 -10.07 7.86
C GLY A 263 9.06 -8.71 8.36
N LEU A 264 10.26 -8.30 7.96
CA LEU A 264 10.76 -6.93 8.12
C LEU A 264 10.75 -6.23 6.75
N PHE A 265 10.11 -5.06 6.71
CA PHE A 265 9.82 -4.34 5.48
C PHE A 265 10.39 -2.91 5.56
N PRO A 266 11.34 -2.52 4.70
CA PRO A 266 11.67 -1.12 4.48
C PRO A 266 10.54 -0.48 3.65
N VAL A 267 9.74 0.34 4.31
CA VAL A 267 8.56 1.01 3.75
C VAL A 267 8.88 2.46 3.45
N VAL A 268 8.44 2.93 2.29
CA VAL A 268 8.33 4.35 1.95
C VAL A 268 6.88 4.66 1.60
N HIS A 269 6.22 5.42 2.45
CA HIS A 269 4.88 5.95 2.23
C HIS A 269 5.00 7.25 1.43
N ASN A 270 4.49 7.24 0.20
CA ASN A 270 4.53 8.43 -0.65
C ASN A 270 3.19 9.17 -0.54
N ALA A 271 3.17 10.30 0.16
CA ALA A 271 1.95 11.08 0.39
C ALA A 271 2.06 12.50 -0.19
N PRO A 272 0.94 13.12 -0.61
CA PRO A 272 0.94 14.51 -1.09
C PRO A 272 1.49 15.55 -0.10
N GLY A 273 1.54 15.21 1.21
CA GLY A 273 2.08 16.06 2.28
C GLY A 273 3.55 15.82 2.63
N GLY A 274 4.25 14.97 1.86
CA GLY A 274 5.64 14.56 2.10
C GLY A 274 5.78 13.05 2.29
N ASP A 275 6.92 12.52 1.90
CA ASP A 275 7.22 11.09 2.02
C ASP A 275 7.64 10.75 3.46
N ASP A 276 7.26 9.56 3.91
CA ASP A 276 7.59 9.01 5.24
C ASP A 276 8.20 7.62 5.06
N ALA A 277 9.26 7.28 5.78
CA ALA A 277 9.93 5.99 5.65
C ALA A 277 10.17 5.33 7.01
N PHE A 278 10.08 4.00 7.04
CA PHE A 278 10.27 3.22 8.27
C PHE A 278 10.57 1.75 7.99
N VAL A 279 11.13 1.06 8.98
CA VAL A 279 11.16 -0.40 9.00
C VAL A 279 9.95 -0.91 9.77
N GLY A 280 9.08 -1.65 9.09
CA GLY A 280 7.89 -2.28 9.66
C GLY A 280 8.09 -3.77 9.94
N LEU A 281 7.40 -4.28 10.95
CA LEU A 281 7.29 -5.70 11.30
C LEU A 281 5.88 -6.19 11.03
N ALA A 282 5.76 -7.36 10.41
CA ALA A 282 4.50 -8.10 10.35
C ALA A 282 4.72 -9.60 10.53
N LEU A 283 3.68 -10.30 10.98
CA LEU A 283 3.67 -11.74 11.19
C LEU A 283 2.83 -12.44 10.12
N THR A 284 3.25 -13.62 9.68
CA THR A 284 2.47 -14.50 8.80
C THR A 284 2.41 -15.93 9.33
N CYS A 285 1.28 -16.60 9.07
CA CYS A 285 1.07 -18.04 9.38
C CYS A 285 1.09 -18.92 8.13
N ASP A 286 0.93 -18.34 6.94
CA ASP A 286 0.81 -19.07 5.67
C ASP A 286 1.86 -18.66 4.62
N GLY A 287 2.68 -17.65 4.95
CA GLY A 287 3.72 -17.11 4.09
C GLY A 287 3.23 -16.14 3.01
N VAL A 288 1.94 -15.77 3.00
CA VAL A 288 1.38 -14.87 1.97
C VAL A 288 0.55 -13.75 2.61
N ALA A 289 -0.25 -14.05 3.62
CA ALA A 289 -1.00 -13.06 4.39
C ALA A 289 -0.22 -12.64 5.62
N PHE A 290 0.04 -11.35 5.73
CA PHE A 290 0.74 -10.71 6.83
C PHE A 290 -0.22 -9.83 7.63
N SER A 291 0.05 -9.76 8.93
CA SER A 291 -0.59 -8.80 9.84
C SER A 291 -0.36 -7.35 9.41
N PRO A 292 -1.08 -6.38 10.01
CA PRO A 292 -0.71 -4.98 9.86
C PRO A 292 0.73 -4.72 10.27
N LEU A 293 1.36 -3.73 9.63
CA LEU A 293 2.72 -3.32 9.93
C LEU A 293 2.78 -2.64 11.30
N LYS A 294 3.55 -3.22 12.22
CA LYS A 294 4.04 -2.51 13.40
C LYS A 294 5.28 -1.74 13.01
N ARG A 295 5.23 -0.41 13.05
CA ARG A 295 6.42 0.44 12.84
C ARG A 295 7.43 0.18 13.95
N LEU A 296 8.64 -0.23 13.59
CA LEU A 296 9.72 -0.52 14.54
C LEU A 296 10.77 0.58 14.61
N LEU A 297 11.07 1.20 13.47
CA LEU A 297 12.15 2.17 13.34
C LEU A 297 11.79 3.19 12.27
N ASN A 298 11.96 4.47 12.54
CA ASN A 298 11.84 5.51 11.51
C ASN A 298 13.10 5.54 10.64
N SER A 299 12.92 5.75 9.34
CA SER A 299 13.98 5.85 8.34
C SER A 299 13.79 7.14 7.53
N THR A 300 14.78 7.48 6.72
CA THR A 300 14.69 8.60 5.78
C THR A 300 14.26 8.09 4.40
N PRO A 301 13.25 8.71 3.75
CA PRO A 301 12.95 8.47 2.34
C PRO A 301 14.15 8.84 1.46
N SER A 302 14.35 8.08 0.38
CA SER A 302 15.42 8.26 -0.60
C SER A 302 14.85 8.12 -2.01
N SER A 303 15.66 8.48 -3.00
CA SER A 303 15.25 8.50 -4.40
C SER A 303 14.64 7.17 -4.87
N LEU A 304 13.71 7.29 -5.81
CA LEU A 304 13.00 6.17 -6.43
C LEU A 304 12.18 5.35 -5.42
N GLY A 305 11.70 5.89 -4.30
CA GLY A 305 10.90 5.14 -3.32
C GLY A 305 11.72 4.07 -2.57
N ARG A 306 12.96 4.41 -2.20
CA ARG A 306 13.84 3.60 -1.33
C ARG A 306 13.95 4.27 0.03
N SER A 307 14.41 3.53 1.05
CA SER A 307 14.72 4.08 2.37
C SER A 307 16.22 4.01 2.64
N THR A 308 16.73 4.89 3.49
CA THR A 308 18.15 4.87 3.89
C THR A 308 18.52 3.69 4.77
N ASP A 309 17.53 3.09 5.42
CA ASP A 309 17.71 1.99 6.36
C ASP A 309 17.06 0.72 5.83
N HIS A 310 17.83 -0.38 5.89
CA HIS A 310 17.48 -1.66 5.29
C HIS A 310 17.55 -2.78 6.34
N PRO A 311 16.49 -3.58 6.54
CA PRO A 311 16.56 -4.72 7.45
C PRO A 311 17.58 -5.76 6.96
N VAL A 312 18.42 -6.23 7.89
CA VAL A 312 19.32 -7.37 7.70
C VAL A 312 18.46 -8.64 7.73
N LEU A 313 18.72 -9.58 6.82
CA LEU A 313 17.99 -10.86 6.81
C LEU A 313 18.55 -11.78 7.89
N GLY A 314 17.67 -12.34 8.71
CA GLY A 314 18.01 -13.26 9.78
C GLY A 314 17.88 -12.62 11.16
N LEU A 315 17.58 -13.46 12.15
CA LEU A 315 17.53 -13.09 13.57
C LEU A 315 18.50 -13.98 14.35
N VAL A 316 19.02 -13.44 15.44
CA VAL A 316 19.89 -14.18 16.36
C VAL A 316 19.18 -14.30 17.69
N SER A 317 18.93 -15.52 18.15
CA SER A 317 18.39 -15.78 19.49
C SER A 317 19.54 -16.21 20.41
N ARG A 318 19.76 -15.47 21.48
CA ARG A 318 20.79 -15.77 22.49
C ARG A 318 20.27 -15.38 23.86
N ASN A 319 20.47 -16.28 24.82
CA ASN A 319 19.91 -16.16 26.16
C ASN A 319 18.39 -15.95 26.04
N ASP A 320 17.83 -15.05 26.84
CA ASP A 320 16.43 -14.66 26.86
C ASP A 320 16.07 -13.60 25.81
N LYS A 321 16.93 -13.36 24.80
CA LYS A 321 16.78 -12.26 23.84
C LYS A 321 16.84 -12.73 22.39
N VAL A 322 16.20 -11.95 21.54
CA VAL A 322 16.28 -12.01 20.08
C VAL A 322 16.83 -10.68 19.58
N PHE A 323 17.79 -10.75 18.66
CA PHE A 323 18.43 -9.61 18.06
C PHE A 323 17.94 -9.40 16.63
N PHE A 324 17.44 -8.19 16.40
CA PHE A 324 17.09 -7.64 15.10
C PHE A 324 18.24 -6.77 14.65
N TYR A 325 18.58 -6.80 13.36
CA TYR A 325 19.65 -6.00 12.82
C TYR A 325 19.13 -5.13 11.67
N VAL A 326 19.49 -3.85 11.69
CA VAL A 326 19.19 -2.92 10.61
C VAL A 326 20.49 -2.32 10.11
N HIS A 327 20.70 -2.37 8.80
CA HIS A 327 21.76 -1.65 8.13
C HIS A 327 21.29 -0.21 7.92
N ARG A 328 21.86 0.71 8.69
CA ARG A 328 21.57 2.15 8.65
C ARG A 328 22.52 2.86 7.69
N GLY A 329 22.03 3.91 7.03
CA GLY A 329 22.86 4.72 6.11
C GLY A 329 23.40 3.88 4.95
N VAL A 330 22.53 3.16 4.26
CA VAL A 330 22.93 2.28 3.15
C VAL A 330 23.39 3.12 1.97
N HIS A 331 24.65 2.93 1.52
CA HIS A 331 25.18 3.70 0.40
C HIS A 331 24.48 3.41 -0.93
N GLY A 332 24.44 4.41 -1.82
CA GLY A 332 23.86 4.41 -3.17
C GLY A 332 22.39 3.96 -3.26
N VAL A 333 21.62 4.27 -2.21
CA VAL A 333 20.15 4.38 -2.26
C VAL A 333 19.70 5.74 -2.79
N PHE A 334 20.59 6.73 -2.86
CA PHE A 334 20.41 8.01 -3.53
C PHE A 334 21.03 7.95 -4.93
N ASP A 335 20.47 8.70 -5.88
CA ASP A 335 21.03 8.85 -7.23
C ASP A 335 21.99 10.05 -7.36
N ASP A 336 22.05 10.93 -6.34
CA ASP A 336 22.95 12.09 -6.28
C ASP A 336 23.99 11.89 -5.16
N ASP A 337 25.27 11.91 -5.53
CA ASP A 337 26.41 11.76 -4.62
C ASP A 337 26.41 12.81 -3.50
N LYS A 338 25.84 14.00 -3.73
CA LYS A 338 25.78 15.09 -2.73
C LYS A 338 24.82 14.81 -1.58
N GLU A 339 23.76 14.04 -1.83
CA GLU A 339 22.84 13.60 -0.77
C GLU A 339 23.50 12.50 0.06
N MET A 340 24.37 11.70 -0.55
CA MET A 340 25.08 10.62 0.11
C MET A 340 26.12 11.14 1.12
N GLU A 341 26.82 12.24 0.82
CA GLU A 341 27.75 12.91 1.75
C GLU A 341 27.09 13.40 3.04
N ARG A 342 25.76 13.55 3.04
CA ARG A 342 25.00 13.97 4.22
C ARG A 342 24.64 12.81 5.14
N LEU A 343 24.72 11.56 4.68
CA LEU A 343 24.33 10.42 5.49
C LEU A 343 25.37 10.14 6.59
N PRO A 344 24.94 9.72 7.78
CA PRO A 344 25.85 9.16 8.76
C PRO A 344 26.53 7.89 8.19
N PRO A 345 27.71 7.52 8.71
CA PRO A 345 28.44 6.35 8.23
C PRO A 345 27.58 5.09 8.20
N SER A 346 27.75 4.32 7.12
CA SER A 346 27.07 3.05 6.93
C SER A 346 27.38 2.09 8.08
N ARG A 347 26.35 1.57 8.75
CA ARG A 347 26.54 0.80 9.99
C ARG A 347 25.42 -0.20 10.23
N VAL A 348 25.73 -1.26 10.97
CA VAL A 348 24.72 -2.20 11.47
C VAL A 348 24.41 -1.88 12.91
N VAL A 349 23.13 -1.66 13.17
CA VAL A 349 22.60 -1.47 14.52
C VAL A 349 21.83 -2.73 14.91
N ARG A 350 22.15 -3.25 16.09
CA ARG A 350 21.48 -4.37 16.72
C ARG A 350 20.43 -3.86 17.70
N TYR A 351 19.21 -4.32 17.57
CA TYR A 351 18.10 -4.04 18.47
C TYR A 351 17.71 -5.32 19.22
N ALA A 352 17.70 -5.26 20.55
CA ALA A 352 17.39 -6.40 21.40
C ALA A 352 15.91 -6.40 21.81
N VAL A 353 15.25 -7.55 21.70
CA VAL A 353 13.92 -7.80 22.27
C VAL A 353 13.98 -9.03 23.17
N SER A 354 13.34 -8.98 24.34
CA SER A 354 13.20 -10.18 25.19
C SER A 354 12.29 -11.20 24.51
N LEU A 355 12.55 -12.50 24.70
CA LEU A 355 11.70 -13.58 24.20
C LEU A 355 10.25 -13.42 24.66
N ASP A 356 10.00 -13.00 25.89
CA ASP A 356 8.64 -12.83 26.42
C ASP A 356 7.86 -11.75 25.68
N ARG A 357 8.50 -10.62 25.39
CA ARG A 357 7.89 -9.56 24.60
C ARG A 357 7.62 -10.00 23.16
N LEU A 358 8.52 -10.77 22.55
CA LEU A 358 8.29 -11.33 21.22
C LEU A 358 7.19 -12.40 21.22
N ARG A 359 7.08 -13.22 22.27
CA ARG A 359 5.98 -14.17 22.48
C ARG A 359 4.66 -13.44 22.61
N ALA A 360 4.61 -12.38 23.42
CA ALA A 360 3.40 -11.57 23.60
C ALA A 360 2.93 -10.95 22.28
N TYR A 361 3.83 -10.32 21.52
CA TYR A 361 3.54 -9.81 20.18
C TYR A 361 3.06 -10.91 19.23
N THR A 362 3.74 -12.06 19.23
CA THR A 362 3.40 -13.20 18.38
C THR A 362 1.99 -13.71 18.70
N ALA A 363 1.68 -13.95 19.97
CA ALA A 363 0.39 -14.45 20.43
C ALA A 363 -0.74 -13.48 20.10
N SER A 364 -0.58 -12.18 20.40
CA SER A 364 -1.61 -11.18 20.12
C SER A 364 -1.88 -11.04 18.61
N THR A 365 -0.82 -11.03 17.81
CA THR A 365 -0.93 -10.85 16.35
C THR A 365 -1.50 -12.08 15.67
N LYS A 366 -1.07 -13.28 16.09
CA LYS A 366 -1.59 -14.57 15.59
C LYS A 366 -3.09 -14.71 15.87
N ALA A 367 -3.56 -14.32 17.06
CA ALA A 367 -4.97 -14.36 17.41
C ALA A 367 -5.85 -13.43 16.56
N ALA A 368 -5.28 -12.31 16.08
CA ALA A 368 -5.98 -11.34 15.25
C ALA A 368 -5.95 -11.67 13.74
N LEU A 369 -5.09 -12.59 13.29
CA LEU A 369 -4.89 -12.87 11.87
C LEU A 369 -5.77 -14.07 11.42
N PRO A 370 -6.76 -13.88 10.52
CA PRO A 370 -7.70 -14.94 10.15
C PRO A 370 -7.05 -16.22 9.59
N THR A 371 -5.92 -16.08 8.88
CA THR A 371 -5.19 -17.21 8.29
C THR A 371 -4.57 -18.14 9.33
N CYS A 372 -4.31 -17.64 10.55
CA CYS A 372 -3.82 -18.46 11.66
C CYS A 372 -4.92 -19.31 12.32
N LEU A 373 -6.19 -18.99 12.09
CA LEU A 373 -7.34 -19.65 12.74
C LEU A 373 -7.92 -20.83 11.95
N HIS A 374 -7.22 -21.34 10.92
CA HIS A 374 -7.68 -22.42 10.03
C HIS A 374 -9.02 -22.13 9.31
N LYS A 375 -9.49 -20.89 9.33
CA LYS A 375 -10.69 -20.49 8.59
C LYS A 375 -10.37 -20.62 7.11
N LYS A 376 -11.24 -21.34 6.37
CA LYS A 376 -11.14 -21.53 4.91
C LYS A 376 -10.75 -20.21 4.26
N ARG A 377 -9.67 -20.26 3.48
CA ARG A 377 -9.19 -19.18 2.62
C ARG A 377 -10.39 -18.62 1.85
N THR A 378 -10.87 -17.44 2.20
CA THR A 378 -11.64 -16.66 1.24
C THR A 378 -10.68 -16.39 0.09
N GLN A 379 -10.92 -17.03 -1.05
CA GLN A 379 -10.25 -16.69 -2.30
C GLN A 379 -10.52 -15.21 -2.55
N SER A 380 -9.61 -14.37 -2.10
CA SER A 380 -9.42 -13.06 -2.70
C SER A 380 -9.06 -13.34 -4.14
N ILE A 381 -9.99 -13.05 -5.06
CA ILE A 381 -9.69 -12.99 -6.49
C ILE A 381 -8.51 -12.05 -6.61
N ASP A 382 -7.40 -12.57 -7.13
CA ASP A 382 -6.17 -11.79 -7.26
C ASP A 382 -6.44 -10.69 -8.32
N PRO A 383 -6.36 -9.38 -7.98
CA PRO A 383 -6.41 -8.28 -8.94
C PRO A 383 -5.49 -8.49 -10.15
N HIS A 384 -4.45 -9.31 -10.00
CA HIS A 384 -3.41 -9.55 -10.98
C HIS A 384 -3.77 -10.65 -11.99
N GLU A 385 -4.82 -11.44 -11.78
CA GLU A 385 -5.16 -12.59 -12.63
C GLU A 385 -5.41 -12.22 -14.10
N CYS A 386 -6.13 -11.12 -14.36
CA CYS A 386 -6.32 -10.64 -15.74
C CYS A 386 -5.00 -10.22 -16.41
N TRP A 387 -4.15 -9.50 -15.66
CA TRP A 387 -2.85 -9.05 -16.19
C TRP A 387 -1.97 -10.25 -16.52
N LEU A 388 -1.94 -11.24 -15.63
CA LEU A 388 -1.21 -12.48 -15.81
C LEU A 388 -1.73 -13.29 -16.99
N GLU A 389 -3.05 -13.38 -17.16
CA GLU A 389 -3.68 -14.03 -18.31
C GLU A 389 -3.31 -13.33 -19.62
N CYS A 390 -3.33 -11.99 -19.64
CA CYS A 390 -2.95 -11.23 -20.84
C CYS A 390 -1.45 -11.39 -21.16
N ALA A 391 -0.59 -11.27 -20.15
CA ALA A 391 0.84 -11.48 -20.30
C ALA A 391 1.15 -12.90 -20.81
N GLN A 392 0.49 -13.91 -20.25
CA GLN A 392 0.66 -15.30 -20.68
C GLN A 392 0.20 -15.52 -22.12
N LYS A 393 -1.00 -15.05 -22.50
CA LYS A 393 -1.49 -15.17 -23.89
C LYS A 393 -0.56 -14.50 -24.90
N THR A 394 0.04 -13.38 -24.55
CA THR A 394 1.01 -12.72 -25.42
C THR A 394 2.30 -13.52 -25.57
N ARG A 395 2.79 -14.12 -24.47
CA ARG A 395 3.94 -15.05 -24.51
C ARG A 395 3.65 -16.24 -25.42
N ASP A 396 2.48 -16.84 -25.27
CA ASP A 396 2.06 -18.01 -26.05
C ASP A 396 1.97 -17.69 -27.56
N ARG A 397 1.76 -16.41 -27.92
CA ARG A 397 1.74 -15.92 -29.31
C ARG A 397 3.12 -15.52 -29.85
N GLY A 398 4.18 -15.61 -29.04
CA GLY A 398 5.54 -15.21 -29.43
C GLY A 398 5.68 -13.72 -29.79
N GLN A 399 4.77 -12.86 -29.32
CA GLN A 399 4.79 -11.44 -29.66
C GLN A 399 5.90 -10.71 -28.91
N ASN A 400 6.60 -9.79 -29.60
CA ASN A 400 7.60 -8.92 -28.99
C ASN A 400 6.95 -7.95 -28.02
N TRP A 401 7.21 -8.14 -26.73
CA TRP A 401 6.65 -7.30 -25.68
C TRP A 401 7.18 -5.86 -25.76
N ASN A 402 6.27 -4.91 -25.91
CA ASN A 402 6.56 -3.48 -25.99
C ASN A 402 5.49 -2.66 -25.25
N ASP A 403 5.69 -1.35 -25.18
CA ASP A 403 4.79 -0.43 -24.48
C ASP A 403 3.34 -0.55 -24.97
N ALA A 404 3.11 -0.71 -26.27
CA ALA A 404 1.76 -0.81 -26.85
C ALA A 404 1.01 -2.10 -26.43
N ILE A 405 1.72 -3.22 -26.29
CA ILE A 405 1.13 -4.47 -25.81
C ILE A 405 0.84 -4.40 -24.31
N VAL A 406 1.74 -3.80 -23.54
CA VAL A 406 1.51 -3.49 -22.12
C VAL A 406 0.27 -2.62 -21.97
N ASP A 407 0.17 -1.54 -22.76
CA ASP A 407 -0.98 -0.65 -22.82
C ASP A 407 -2.28 -1.41 -23.12
N ALA A 408 -2.27 -2.29 -24.12
CA ALA A 408 -3.43 -3.08 -24.47
C ALA A 408 -3.85 -4.04 -23.35
N CYS A 409 -2.91 -4.72 -22.70
CA CYS A 409 -3.17 -5.62 -21.58
C CYS A 409 -3.67 -4.88 -20.34
N VAL A 410 -3.00 -3.78 -19.96
CA VAL A 410 -3.43 -2.92 -18.84
C VAL A 410 -4.82 -2.38 -19.12
N ALA A 411 -5.04 -1.75 -20.28
CA ALA A 411 -6.33 -1.17 -20.62
C ALA A 411 -7.45 -2.23 -20.71
N ALA A 412 -7.17 -3.45 -21.18
CA ALA A 412 -8.14 -4.54 -21.19
C ALA A 412 -8.48 -5.01 -19.77
N CYS A 413 -7.49 -5.04 -18.87
CA CYS A 413 -7.67 -5.49 -17.51
C CYS A 413 -8.26 -4.44 -16.58
N GLU A 414 -7.89 -3.18 -16.72
CA GLU A 414 -8.51 -2.05 -16.03
C GLU A 414 -9.98 -1.87 -16.45
N ARG A 415 -10.32 -2.22 -17.71
CA ARG A 415 -11.72 -2.30 -18.18
C ARG A 415 -12.50 -3.47 -17.60
N ARG A 416 -11.85 -4.62 -17.33
CA ARG A 416 -12.49 -5.85 -16.81
C ARG A 416 -12.55 -5.94 -15.30
N SER A 417 -11.60 -5.31 -14.62
CA SER A 417 -11.51 -5.24 -13.17
C SER A 417 -11.13 -3.80 -12.84
N PRO A 418 -12.08 -2.96 -12.38
CA PRO A 418 -11.74 -1.67 -11.81
C PRO A 418 -10.95 -1.90 -10.51
N SER A 419 -9.64 -2.14 -10.68
CA SER A 419 -8.55 -2.40 -9.71
C SER A 419 -8.90 -2.56 -8.22
N THR A 420 -8.65 -3.75 -7.69
CA THR A 420 -8.73 -4.15 -6.28
C THR A 420 -7.47 -3.84 -5.45
N CYS A 421 -6.87 -2.66 -5.59
CA CYS A 421 -5.85 -2.17 -4.66
C CYS A 421 -6.41 -0.98 -3.89
N ASP A 422 -7.07 -1.27 -2.76
CA ASP A 422 -8.09 -0.43 -2.13
C ASP A 422 -9.08 0.12 -3.16
N LYS A 423 -10.28 -0.50 -3.19
CA LYS A 423 -11.42 0.04 -3.93
C LYS A 423 -11.47 1.55 -3.70
N ARG A 424 -11.12 2.35 -4.71
CA ARG A 424 -11.31 3.80 -4.68
C ARG A 424 -12.80 3.99 -4.53
N VAL A 425 -13.25 4.21 -3.29
CA VAL A 425 -14.68 4.24 -3.00
C VAL A 425 -15.31 5.32 -3.86
N ARG A 426 -16.17 4.88 -4.77
CA ARG A 426 -16.96 5.79 -5.61
C ARG A 426 -18.23 6.10 -4.86
N LEU A 427 -18.28 7.30 -4.30
CA LEU A 427 -19.39 7.80 -3.51
C LEU A 427 -20.35 8.58 -4.40
N PHE A 428 -21.56 8.06 -4.57
CA PHE A 428 -22.62 8.68 -5.35
C PHE A 428 -23.68 9.28 -4.41
N GLY A 429 -23.71 10.61 -4.35
CA GLY A 429 -24.80 11.38 -3.76
C GLY A 429 -26.03 11.36 -4.66
N VAL A 430 -26.99 10.50 -4.32
CA VAL A 430 -28.25 10.29 -5.05
C VAL A 430 -29.43 11.07 -4.47
N GLY A 431 -29.17 11.85 -3.43
CA GLY A 431 -30.17 12.76 -2.86
C GLY A 431 -30.56 13.88 -3.83
N ALA A 432 -31.78 14.36 -3.68
CA ALA A 432 -32.27 15.48 -4.46
C ALA A 432 -31.45 16.74 -4.21
N LYS A 433 -31.36 17.62 -5.20
CA LYS A 433 -30.79 18.96 -5.01
C LYS A 433 -31.44 19.63 -3.80
N LYS A 434 -30.70 20.43 -3.04
CA LYS A 434 -31.17 21.15 -1.82
C LYS A 434 -31.39 20.27 -0.56
N THR A 435 -31.04 18.99 -0.58
CA THR A 435 -31.01 18.15 0.64
C THR A 435 -29.64 18.09 1.33
N GLY A 436 -28.63 18.83 0.86
CA GLY A 436 -27.30 18.86 1.46
C GLY A 436 -26.16 18.39 0.56
N THR A 437 -26.37 18.30 -0.76
CA THR A 437 -25.36 17.87 -1.74
C THR A 437 -24.05 18.70 -1.70
N THR A 438 -24.12 20.00 -1.35
CA THR A 438 -22.92 20.83 -1.14
C THR A 438 -22.15 20.46 0.13
N SER A 439 -22.86 20.10 1.20
CA SER A 439 -22.23 19.55 2.40
C SER A 439 -21.58 18.20 2.11
N LEU A 440 -22.24 17.34 1.32
CA LEU A 440 -21.66 16.07 0.86
C LEU A 440 -20.38 16.28 0.03
N SER A 441 -20.33 17.30 -0.84
CA SER A 441 -19.10 17.70 -1.54
C SER A 441 -17.96 18.05 -0.57
N ALA A 442 -18.25 18.75 0.53
CA ALA A 442 -17.24 19.05 1.55
C ALA A 442 -16.79 17.79 2.29
N VAL A 443 -17.69 16.85 2.58
CA VAL A 443 -17.35 15.52 3.14
C VAL A 443 -16.39 14.78 2.22
N CYS A 444 -16.68 14.71 0.92
CA CYS A 444 -15.82 14.05 -0.04
C CYS A 444 -14.41 14.65 -0.08
N ARG A 445 -14.30 15.98 -0.03
CA ARG A 445 -13.01 16.68 0.02
C ARG A 445 -12.23 16.38 1.30
N LEU A 446 -12.90 16.32 2.45
CA LEU A 446 -12.28 15.95 3.72
C LEU A 446 -11.84 14.48 3.76
N LEU A 447 -12.51 13.61 3.02
CA LEU A 447 -12.11 12.21 2.80
C LEU A 447 -11.03 12.05 1.72
N GLY A 448 -10.60 13.13 1.06
CA GLY A 448 -9.60 13.08 -0.01
C GLY A 448 -10.10 12.49 -1.33
N LEU A 449 -11.42 12.36 -1.52
CA LEU A 449 -12.02 11.83 -2.76
C LEU A 449 -11.97 12.86 -3.88
N ARG A 450 -11.62 12.43 -5.10
CA ARG A 450 -11.65 13.29 -6.30
C ARG A 450 -13.09 13.59 -6.71
N GLU A 451 -13.54 14.81 -6.43
CA GLU A 451 -14.90 15.24 -6.76
C GLU A 451 -15.05 15.57 -8.25
N MET A 452 -16.16 15.13 -8.84
CA MET A 452 -16.59 15.57 -10.16
C MET A 452 -17.06 17.04 -10.10
N GLY A 453 -16.20 17.95 -10.57
CA GLY A 453 -16.49 19.38 -10.59
C GLY A 453 -17.58 19.80 -11.60
N LEU A 454 -18.07 21.04 -11.46
CA LEU A 454 -19.18 21.58 -12.27
C LEU A 454 -18.94 21.50 -13.79
N ARG A 455 -17.72 21.76 -14.28
CA ARG A 455 -17.39 21.69 -15.72
C ARG A 455 -17.54 20.26 -16.27
N ALA A 456 -17.10 19.26 -15.52
CA ALA A 456 -17.22 17.87 -15.93
C ALA A 456 -18.68 17.42 -15.94
N LYS A 457 -19.49 17.86 -14.97
CA LYS A 457 -20.94 17.59 -14.98
C LYS A 457 -21.65 18.29 -16.13
N ALA A 458 -21.31 19.55 -16.41
CA ALA A 458 -21.86 20.29 -17.54
C ALA A 458 -21.63 19.50 -18.84
N ARG A 459 -20.42 18.98 -19.06
CA ARG A 459 -20.12 18.09 -20.19
C ARG A 459 -21.04 16.87 -20.25
N VAL A 460 -21.23 16.15 -19.13
CA VAL A 460 -22.13 14.97 -19.07
C VAL A 460 -23.58 15.32 -19.41
N LEU A 461 -24.03 16.52 -19.01
CA LEU A 461 -25.38 17.00 -19.30
C LEU A 461 -25.51 17.50 -20.74
N ASP A 462 -24.59 18.35 -21.20
CA ASP A 462 -24.58 19.00 -22.52
C ASP A 462 -24.40 17.96 -23.64
N GLU A 463 -23.49 17.00 -23.47
CA GLU A 463 -23.30 15.88 -24.41
C GLU A 463 -24.36 14.77 -24.24
N LYS A 464 -25.31 14.95 -23.30
CA LYS A 464 -26.41 13.99 -23.01
C LYS A 464 -25.91 12.57 -22.73
N LEU A 465 -24.74 12.42 -22.12
CA LEU A 465 -24.12 11.12 -21.86
C LEU A 465 -24.99 10.26 -20.94
N HIS A 466 -25.58 10.88 -19.91
CA HIS A 466 -26.52 10.21 -19.01
C HIS A 466 -27.78 9.69 -19.73
N VAL A 467 -28.31 10.42 -20.72
CA VAL A 467 -29.45 9.96 -21.54
C VAL A 467 -29.05 8.78 -22.42
N ARG A 468 -27.85 8.80 -23.01
CA ARG A 468 -27.32 7.66 -23.77
C ARG A 468 -27.19 6.43 -22.90
N ALA A 469 -26.72 6.60 -21.66
CA ALA A 469 -26.61 5.52 -20.69
C ALA A 469 -27.98 4.88 -20.38
N LEU A 470 -29.01 5.68 -20.15
CA LEU A 470 -30.37 5.20 -19.93
C LEU A 470 -30.99 4.52 -21.18
N ARG A 471 -30.46 4.82 -22.38
CA ARG A 471 -30.89 4.21 -23.65
C ARG A 471 -30.07 2.99 -24.06
N GLY A 472 -29.22 2.48 -23.18
CA GLY A 472 -28.44 1.26 -23.42
C GLY A 472 -27.04 1.47 -24.01
N ASP A 473 -26.56 2.71 -24.11
CA ASP A 473 -25.18 3.05 -24.48
C ASP A 473 -24.46 3.74 -23.30
N PRO A 474 -24.09 2.98 -22.25
CA PRO A 474 -23.54 3.55 -21.02
C PRO A 474 -22.07 3.96 -21.13
N GLN A 475 -21.30 3.42 -22.08
CA GLN A 475 -19.85 3.53 -22.06
C GLN A 475 -19.33 4.98 -22.03
N PRO A 476 -19.84 5.92 -22.85
CA PRO A 476 -19.39 7.31 -22.82
C PRO A 476 -19.67 8.00 -21.47
N PHE A 477 -20.77 7.63 -20.81
CA PHE A 477 -21.08 8.10 -19.47
C PHE A 477 -20.08 7.53 -18.46
N ILE A 478 -19.84 6.22 -18.49
CA ILE A 478 -18.87 5.54 -17.60
C ILE A 478 -17.46 6.12 -17.76
N ASP A 479 -17.01 6.36 -18.99
CA ASP A 479 -15.69 6.95 -19.28
C ASP A 479 -15.56 8.35 -18.67
N ALA A 480 -16.63 9.15 -18.73
CA ALA A 480 -16.66 10.48 -18.12
C ALA A 480 -16.60 10.44 -16.59
N LEU A 481 -17.06 9.36 -15.95
CA LEU A 481 -17.01 9.18 -14.49
C LEU A 481 -15.66 8.65 -13.99
N SER A 482 -14.94 7.89 -14.82
CA SER A 482 -13.71 7.17 -14.45
C SER A 482 -12.64 8.00 -13.70
N PRO A 483 -12.39 9.29 -14.03
CA PRO A 483 -11.39 10.10 -13.33
C PRO A 483 -11.77 10.52 -11.89
N TYR A 484 -13.01 10.29 -11.47
CA TYR A 484 -13.58 10.83 -10.23
C TYR A 484 -14.03 9.72 -9.27
N GLU A 485 -14.22 10.10 -8.01
CA GLU A 485 -14.56 9.23 -6.88
C GLU A 485 -15.73 9.77 -6.07
N CYS A 486 -16.09 11.04 -6.22
CA CYS A 486 -17.27 11.61 -5.57
C CYS A 486 -18.16 12.33 -6.58
N PHE A 487 -19.44 11.95 -6.57
CA PHE A 487 -20.46 12.38 -7.51
C PHE A 487 -21.66 12.88 -6.72
N GLN A 488 -22.25 14.00 -7.11
CA GLN A 488 -23.42 14.57 -6.42
C GLN A 488 -24.22 15.45 -7.38
N ASP A 489 -25.48 15.74 -7.03
CA ASP A 489 -26.39 16.59 -7.84
C ASP A 489 -26.63 16.00 -9.24
N SER A 490 -27.29 16.73 -10.13
CA SER A 490 -27.57 16.26 -11.49
C SER A 490 -26.30 15.88 -12.27
N PRO A 491 -26.30 14.75 -13.01
CA PRO A 491 -27.45 13.88 -13.30
C PRO A 491 -27.72 12.78 -12.25
N PHE A 492 -26.88 12.62 -11.23
CA PHE A 492 -26.92 11.49 -10.28
C PHE A 492 -28.14 11.49 -9.35
N THR A 493 -28.94 12.56 -9.34
CA THR A 493 -30.26 12.61 -8.74
C THR A 493 -31.30 11.76 -9.50
N ASP A 494 -31.06 11.34 -10.75
CA ASP A 494 -31.99 10.43 -11.44
C ASP A 494 -31.82 8.99 -10.91
N PRO A 495 -32.82 8.40 -10.23
CA PRO A 495 -32.70 7.04 -9.68
C PRO A 495 -32.44 5.98 -10.75
N GLU A 496 -32.86 6.21 -12.00
CA GLU A 496 -32.72 5.22 -13.07
C GLU A 496 -31.25 5.04 -13.51
N LEU A 497 -30.35 5.96 -13.13
CA LEU A 497 -28.91 5.79 -13.31
C LEU A 497 -28.29 4.84 -12.28
N ILE A 498 -28.93 4.59 -11.14
CA ILE A 498 -28.38 3.74 -10.06
C ILE A 498 -28.05 2.32 -10.57
N PRO A 499 -28.97 1.60 -11.27
CA PRO A 499 -28.65 0.27 -11.78
C PRO A 499 -27.54 0.26 -12.83
N VAL A 500 -27.43 1.33 -13.64
CA VAL A 500 -26.35 1.48 -14.63
C VAL A 500 -25.02 1.66 -13.91
N ILE A 501 -24.95 2.56 -12.94
CA ILE A 501 -23.76 2.83 -12.13
C ILE A 501 -23.34 1.58 -11.38
N ALA A 502 -24.26 0.93 -10.65
CA ALA A 502 -23.97 -0.27 -9.87
C ALA A 502 -23.46 -1.44 -10.72
N ARG A 503 -23.94 -1.55 -11.98
CA ARG A 503 -23.47 -2.57 -12.93
C ARG A 503 -22.01 -2.33 -13.36
N HIS A 504 -21.62 -1.08 -13.56
CA HIS A 504 -20.28 -0.72 -14.07
C HIS A 504 -19.27 -0.40 -12.97
N PHE A 505 -19.75 -0.06 -11.77
CA PHE A 505 -18.97 0.18 -10.56
C PHE A 505 -19.57 -0.66 -9.41
N PRO A 506 -19.27 -1.97 -9.32
CA PRO A 506 -19.86 -2.87 -8.32
C PRO A 506 -19.53 -2.50 -6.86
N ASP A 507 -18.55 -1.62 -6.66
CA ASP A 507 -18.12 -1.07 -5.38
C ASP A 507 -18.69 0.32 -5.08
N ALA A 508 -19.54 0.85 -5.96
CA ALA A 508 -20.21 2.13 -5.76
C ALA A 508 -20.98 2.13 -4.43
N LYS A 509 -20.80 3.22 -3.68
CA LYS A 509 -21.50 3.48 -2.42
C LYS A 509 -22.47 4.63 -2.64
N PHE A 510 -23.72 4.44 -2.25
CA PHE A 510 -24.77 5.42 -2.48
C PHE A 510 -25.12 6.16 -1.19
N VAL A 511 -25.14 7.48 -1.25
CA VAL A 511 -25.53 8.36 -0.13
C VAL A 511 -26.82 9.07 -0.52
N LEU A 512 -27.87 8.81 0.24
CA LEU A 512 -29.14 9.52 0.12
C LEU A 512 -29.14 10.69 1.11
N THR A 513 -28.88 11.90 0.62
CA THR A 513 -29.04 13.10 1.45
C THR A 513 -30.53 13.43 1.55
N THR A 514 -31.06 13.49 2.77
CA THR A 514 -32.49 13.66 3.05
C THR A 514 -32.77 15.02 3.70
N ARG A 515 -34.04 15.45 3.65
CA ARG A 515 -34.52 16.67 4.29
C ARG A 515 -36.05 16.58 4.47
N SER A 516 -36.60 17.30 5.45
CA SER A 516 -38.05 17.47 5.56
C SER A 516 -38.67 17.92 4.21
N PRO A 517 -39.70 17.22 3.69
CA PRO A 517 -40.31 17.52 2.39
C PRO A 517 -40.77 18.98 2.25
N ASP A 518 -41.41 19.54 3.28
CA ASP A 518 -41.93 20.92 3.24
C ASP A 518 -40.83 21.97 3.20
N VAL A 519 -39.74 21.72 3.93
CA VAL A 519 -38.56 22.59 3.99
C VAL A 519 -37.80 22.51 2.67
N TRP A 520 -37.67 21.30 2.12
CA TRP A 520 -37.07 21.08 0.82
C TRP A 520 -37.87 21.75 -0.30
N ALA A 521 -39.18 21.57 -0.34
CA ALA A 521 -40.06 22.12 -1.37
C ALA A 521 -39.94 23.65 -1.44
N ALA A 522 -40.00 24.32 -0.28
CA ALA A 522 -39.79 25.76 -0.21
C ALA A 522 -38.38 26.19 -0.70
N SER A 523 -37.35 25.40 -0.38
CA SER A 523 -35.97 25.68 -0.80
C SER A 523 -35.74 25.48 -2.30
N SER A 524 -36.33 24.43 -2.87
CA SER A 524 -36.24 24.07 -4.28
C SER A 524 -37.00 25.07 -5.16
N LEU A 525 -38.24 25.43 -4.79
CA LEU A 525 -39.04 26.42 -5.50
C LEU A 525 -38.39 27.81 -5.48
N ARG A 526 -37.87 28.23 -4.32
CA ARG A 526 -37.11 29.48 -4.24
C ARG A 526 -35.88 29.45 -5.13
N TRP A 527 -35.16 28.32 -5.20
CA TRP A 527 -33.99 28.18 -6.06
C TRP A 527 -34.36 28.26 -7.55
N THR A 528 -35.45 27.62 -7.97
CA THR A 528 -35.92 27.69 -9.37
C THR A 528 -36.47 29.06 -9.75
N GLN A 529 -37.05 29.80 -8.79
CA GLN A 529 -37.57 31.16 -9.01
C GLN A 529 -36.47 32.24 -9.02
N LEU A 530 -35.42 32.10 -8.20
CA LEU A 530 -34.38 33.14 -8.03
C LEU A 530 -33.37 33.22 -9.19
N ARG A 531 -33.27 32.23 -10.07
CA ARG A 531 -32.33 32.25 -11.19
C ARG A 531 -33.07 32.57 -12.48
N SER A 532 -32.66 33.68 -13.11
CA SER A 532 -33.25 34.31 -14.31
C SER A 532 -33.47 33.34 -15.49
N ARG A 533 -34.14 33.82 -16.56
CA ARG A 533 -34.39 33.11 -17.84
C ARG A 533 -33.20 32.29 -18.37
N ALA A 534 -31.96 32.66 -18.03
CA ALA A 534 -30.73 31.94 -18.40
C ALA A 534 -30.57 30.55 -17.74
N TYR A 535 -31.26 30.25 -16.63
CA TYR A 535 -31.18 28.97 -15.92
C TYR A 535 -32.44 28.10 -16.05
N ALA A 536 -33.47 28.55 -16.78
CA ALA A 536 -34.71 27.79 -16.98
C ALA A 536 -34.47 26.34 -17.48
N PRO A 537 -33.55 26.07 -18.44
CA PRO A 537 -33.27 24.70 -18.87
C PRO A 537 -32.76 23.79 -17.75
N TYR A 538 -31.98 24.32 -16.81
CA TYR A 538 -31.46 23.56 -15.67
C TYR A 538 -32.53 23.24 -14.62
N ALA A 539 -33.51 24.14 -14.43
CA ALA A 539 -34.65 23.90 -13.56
C ALA A 539 -35.57 22.82 -14.15
N ASP A 540 -35.82 22.87 -15.46
CA ASP A 540 -36.63 21.88 -16.16
C ASP A 540 -35.96 20.49 -16.13
N HIS A 541 -34.65 20.41 -16.33
CA HIS A 541 -33.90 19.16 -16.19
C HIS A 541 -34.00 18.58 -14.78
N PHE A 542 -33.93 19.42 -13.75
CA PHE A 542 -34.06 18.97 -12.37
C PHE A 542 -35.45 18.39 -12.08
N TRP A 543 -36.52 19.10 -12.46
CA TRP A 543 -37.88 18.59 -12.25
C TRP A 543 -38.16 17.36 -13.10
N ALA A 544 -37.64 17.30 -14.32
CA ALA A 544 -37.75 16.12 -15.18
C ALA A 544 -37.07 14.89 -14.57
N ALA A 545 -35.90 15.05 -13.96
CA ALA A 545 -35.22 13.97 -13.22
C ALA A 545 -36.01 13.51 -11.99
N MET A 546 -36.80 14.40 -11.38
CA MET A 546 -37.77 14.06 -10.32
C MET A 546 -39.08 13.46 -10.88
N GLY A 547 -39.22 13.33 -12.20
CA GLY A 547 -40.41 12.78 -12.86
C GLY A 547 -41.55 13.78 -13.07
N PHE A 548 -41.26 15.09 -13.10
CA PHE A 548 -42.26 16.14 -13.29
C PHE A 548 -41.92 17.06 -14.47
N ARG A 549 -42.93 17.49 -15.25
CA ARG A 549 -42.75 18.43 -16.35
C ARG A 549 -43.25 19.81 -15.94
N GLY A 550 -42.39 20.83 -16.02
CA GLY A 550 -42.69 22.20 -15.60
C GLY A 550 -42.34 22.46 -14.14
N THR A 551 -42.92 23.52 -13.57
CA THR A 551 -42.69 23.90 -12.15
C THR A 551 -43.85 23.39 -11.29
N PRO A 552 -43.61 22.51 -10.30
CA PRO A 552 -44.65 22.00 -9.42
C PRO A 552 -45.12 23.06 -8.41
N SER A 553 -46.31 22.88 -7.86
CA SER A 553 -46.72 23.52 -6.60
C SER A 553 -45.88 23.01 -5.43
N ARG A 554 -46.03 23.63 -4.25
CA ARG A 554 -45.29 23.22 -3.05
C ARG A 554 -45.60 21.79 -2.61
N ASP A 555 -46.87 21.41 -2.62
CA ASP A 555 -47.31 20.09 -2.18
C ASP A 555 -46.89 19.02 -3.19
N GLU A 556 -47.00 19.32 -4.49
CA GLU A 556 -46.46 18.44 -5.55
C GLU A 556 -44.95 18.26 -5.39
N ALA A 557 -44.19 19.33 -5.13
CA ALA A 557 -42.77 19.24 -4.88
C ALA A 557 -42.47 18.33 -3.67
N ALA A 558 -43.15 18.54 -2.54
CA ALA A 558 -42.98 17.70 -1.36
C ALA A 558 -43.26 16.22 -1.67
N GLY A 559 -44.32 15.93 -2.43
CA GLY A 559 -44.65 14.59 -2.91
C GLY A 559 -43.59 13.99 -3.83
N LEU A 560 -42.98 14.79 -4.72
CA LEU A 560 -41.90 14.36 -5.60
C LEU A 560 -40.65 13.96 -4.82
N LEU A 561 -40.27 14.69 -3.77
CA LEU A 561 -39.15 14.29 -2.91
C LEU A 561 -39.43 12.95 -2.23
N ALA A 562 -40.61 12.78 -1.63
CA ALA A 562 -40.98 11.55 -0.96
C ALA A 562 -40.94 10.35 -1.94
N LYS A 563 -41.46 10.54 -3.15
CA LYS A 563 -41.43 9.54 -4.23
C LYS A 563 -39.99 9.22 -4.68
N HIS A 564 -39.15 10.24 -4.84
CA HIS A 564 -37.74 10.08 -5.20
C HIS A 564 -36.98 9.28 -4.14
N ASP A 565 -37.05 9.68 -2.88
CA ASP A 565 -36.35 9.01 -1.79
C ASP A 565 -36.83 7.56 -1.63
N ALA A 566 -38.13 7.30 -1.77
CA ALA A 566 -38.69 5.96 -1.76
C ALA A 566 -38.16 5.11 -2.93
N ARG A 567 -38.07 5.69 -4.13
CA ARG A 567 -37.53 5.02 -5.32
C ARG A 567 -36.06 4.67 -5.15
N VAL A 568 -35.25 5.59 -4.62
CA VAL A 568 -33.82 5.34 -4.34
C VAL A 568 -33.64 4.18 -3.36
N ARG A 569 -34.37 4.19 -2.24
CA ARG A 569 -34.33 3.11 -1.24
C ARG A 569 -34.76 1.75 -1.81
N ALA A 570 -35.68 1.75 -2.77
CA ALA A 570 -36.13 0.52 -3.43
C ALA A 570 -35.11 -0.05 -4.43
N LEU A 571 -34.14 0.76 -4.90
CA LEU A 571 -33.18 0.36 -5.93
C LEU A 571 -31.82 -0.08 -5.37
N THR A 572 -31.43 0.41 -4.19
CA THR A 572 -30.11 0.12 -3.62
C THR A 572 -30.05 0.42 -2.13
N ASP A 573 -29.08 -0.19 -1.45
CA ASP A 573 -28.71 0.18 -0.09
C ASP A 573 -28.04 1.56 -0.07
N VAL A 574 -28.48 2.42 0.86
CA VAL A 574 -27.97 3.79 0.97
C VAL A 574 -27.54 4.13 2.39
N LEU A 575 -26.53 4.99 2.48
CA LEU A 575 -26.28 5.75 3.70
C LEU A 575 -27.17 7.00 3.69
N GLU A 576 -28.11 7.08 4.62
CA GLU A 576 -28.95 8.27 4.78
C GLU A 576 -28.26 9.33 5.63
N LEU A 577 -28.21 10.56 5.12
CA LEU A 577 -27.63 11.71 5.82
C LEU A 577 -28.58 12.92 5.78
N ASP A 578 -29.04 13.35 6.95
CA ASP A 578 -29.70 14.65 7.13
C ASP A 578 -28.73 15.61 7.83
N PHE A 579 -28.03 16.41 7.04
CA PHE A 579 -27.04 17.38 7.55
C PHE A 579 -27.62 18.41 8.53
N SER A 580 -28.94 18.56 8.65
CA SER A 580 -29.56 19.44 9.63
C SER A 580 -29.55 18.85 11.05
N THR A 581 -29.63 17.52 11.16
CA THR A 581 -29.78 16.79 12.43
C THR A 581 -28.54 15.97 12.82
N GLU A 582 -27.63 15.69 11.88
CA GLU A 582 -26.40 14.93 12.15
C GLU A 582 -25.49 15.60 13.20
N LYS A 583 -24.97 14.79 14.14
CA LYS A 583 -24.08 15.20 15.24
C LYS A 583 -22.63 14.76 14.96
N SER A 584 -21.66 15.60 15.30
CA SER A 584 -20.24 15.36 14.97
C SER A 584 -19.71 14.05 15.55
N GLU A 585 -20.14 13.67 16.76
CA GLU A 585 -19.66 12.49 17.49
C GLU A 585 -20.03 11.18 16.78
N THR A 586 -21.15 11.17 16.05
CA THR A 586 -21.67 9.96 15.37
C THR A 586 -21.50 10.01 13.86
N PHE A 587 -21.41 11.20 13.27
CA PHE A 587 -21.37 11.41 11.83
C PHE A 587 -20.15 10.77 11.17
N TRP A 588 -18.94 11.13 11.62
CA TRP A 588 -17.71 10.64 11.00
C TRP A 588 -17.50 9.15 11.17
N PRO A 589 -17.70 8.54 12.37
CA PRO A 589 -17.66 7.09 12.50
C PRO A 589 -18.59 6.36 11.52
N LYS A 590 -19.83 6.84 11.38
CA LYS A 590 -20.83 6.29 10.45
C LYS A 590 -20.40 6.40 8.99
N VAL A 591 -19.98 7.60 8.55
CA VAL A 591 -19.55 7.84 7.16
C VAL A 591 -18.29 7.04 6.83
N CYS A 592 -17.27 7.09 7.68
CA CYS A 592 -16.00 6.41 7.43
C CYS A 592 -16.13 4.88 7.45
N ALA A 593 -16.98 4.33 8.31
CA ALA A 593 -17.30 2.90 8.28
C ALA A 593 -17.98 2.52 6.95
N PHE A 594 -18.92 3.34 6.47
CA PHE A 594 -19.62 3.10 5.22
C PHE A 594 -18.71 3.13 3.99
N VAL A 595 -17.76 4.07 3.95
CA VAL A 595 -16.78 4.21 2.86
C VAL A 595 -15.47 3.46 3.10
N HIS A 596 -15.37 2.68 4.17
CA HIS A 596 -14.14 1.97 4.56
C HIS A 596 -12.88 2.86 4.53
N ALA A 597 -13.00 4.12 4.98
CA ALA A 597 -11.92 5.09 4.90
C ALA A 597 -10.75 4.71 5.83
N SER A 598 -9.53 4.67 5.29
CA SER A 598 -8.30 4.42 6.05
C SER A 598 -7.92 5.58 6.97
N ARG A 599 -8.40 6.80 6.67
CA ARG A 599 -8.28 7.99 7.53
C ARG A 599 -9.65 8.63 7.69
N CYS A 600 -10.07 8.78 8.94
CA CYS A 600 -11.35 9.39 9.27
C CYS A 600 -11.13 10.72 10.00
N PRO A 601 -11.73 11.83 9.55
CA PRO A 601 -11.54 13.14 10.17
C PRO A 601 -12.45 13.28 11.41
N LEU A 602 -12.20 12.46 12.43
CA LEU A 602 -13.04 12.35 13.63
C LEU A 602 -13.11 13.66 14.45
N ASP A 603 -12.14 14.55 14.27
CA ASP A 603 -12.04 15.85 14.94
C ASP A 603 -12.72 16.99 14.16
N GLN A 604 -13.16 16.75 12.92
CA GLN A 604 -13.81 17.77 12.10
C GLN A 604 -15.30 17.91 12.45
N PRO A 605 -15.86 19.13 12.44
CA PRO A 605 -17.30 19.31 12.57
C PRO A 605 -18.03 18.73 11.35
N VAL A 606 -19.29 18.34 11.52
CA VAL A 606 -20.16 17.97 10.38
C VAL A 606 -20.20 19.14 9.38
N PRO A 607 -19.85 18.94 8.10
CA PRO A 607 -19.89 20.02 7.12
C PRO A 607 -21.32 20.56 6.94
N ARG A 608 -21.55 21.84 7.30
CA ARG A 608 -22.82 22.55 7.13
C ARG A 608 -22.61 23.76 6.23
N VAL A 609 -22.53 23.52 4.92
CA VAL A 609 -22.25 24.58 3.94
C VAL A 609 -23.53 25.30 3.55
N VAL A 610 -23.69 26.54 4.00
CA VAL A 610 -24.73 27.45 3.50
C VAL A 610 -24.20 28.12 2.23
N PRO A 611 -24.89 28.05 1.08
CA PRO A 611 -24.41 28.70 -0.14
C PRO A 611 -24.32 30.23 0.07
N LYS A 612 -23.15 30.80 -0.24
CA LYS A 612 -22.95 32.26 -0.32
C LYS A 612 -23.88 32.81 -1.40
N GLY A 613 -24.99 33.44 -1.01
CA GLY A 613 -25.94 34.06 -1.94
C GLY A 613 -27.40 34.19 -1.49
N GLY A 614 -27.77 33.75 -0.28
CA GLY A 614 -29.07 34.08 0.32
C GLY A 614 -28.96 35.30 1.22
N ALA A 615 -29.77 36.33 0.99
CA ALA A 615 -29.88 37.50 1.84
C ALA A 615 -30.03 37.10 3.32
N ARG A 616 -29.42 37.88 4.22
CA ARG A 616 -29.69 37.82 5.66
C ARG A 616 -31.15 38.21 5.88
N ASP A 617 -31.99 37.26 6.26
CA ASP A 617 -33.30 37.57 6.82
C ASP A 617 -33.09 38.30 8.15
N GLY A 618 -33.76 39.45 8.29
CA GLY A 618 -33.56 40.41 9.36
C GLY A 618 -33.91 39.90 10.75
N GLN A 619 -33.12 40.33 11.73
CA GLN A 619 -33.61 40.50 13.10
C GLN A 619 -34.27 41.89 13.21
N PRO A 620 -35.43 42.01 13.86
CA PRO A 620 -36.00 43.32 14.18
C PRO A 620 -35.19 43.98 15.30
N SER A 621 -34.99 45.28 15.14
CA SER A 621 -34.47 46.23 16.12
C SER A 621 -35.32 46.32 17.37
#